data_AF-A0A524P8Y7-F1
#
_entry.id   AF-A0A524P8Y7-F1
#
_cell.length_a   1.000
_cell.length_b   1.000
_cell.length_c   1.000
_cell.angle_alpha   90.00
_cell.angle_beta   90.00
_cell.angle_gamma   90.00
#
_symmetry.space_group_name_H-M   'P 1'
#
loop_
_entity.id
_entity.type
_entity.pdbx_description
1 polymer ?
#
loop_
_entity_poly.entity_id
_entity_poly.type
_entity_poly.pdbx_seq_one_letter_code
_entity_poly.pdbx_strand_id
1 'polypeptide(L)'
;MAYARPPTSGPGEAVTARCSSVVTALAAVAALSGCGTSESAPPPEPRDRGTVEEAQTWYAAQPWLVGANFVPSTAVNQLEMWQEATYDEETIDRELAWAAEIGFNTMRVFLHDLVWKADPEGYLRRIDRFLGVADRHGIRVMLVFFDGVWNPFPVAGEQPEPTPHVHNSQWVQSPGAEILEDLNRHDELEAYVKGVIGRFHDDSRVVVWDLFNEPDNQNFAYAEVELSPEVKAPAAEALLSKAFEWARSMGPIQPITAGVWSGDWGDPETICSINAPSCPKCFADVQLS
;
A
#
# COMPACT_ATOMS: atom_id res chain seq x y z
N MET A 1 -17.90 -27.19 -30.28
CA MET A 1 -16.76 -28.00 -29.81
C MET A 1 -17.00 -28.36 -28.35
N ALA A 2 -16.76 -29.61 -28.00
CA ALA A 2 -17.32 -30.29 -26.85
C ALA A 2 -16.62 -29.95 -25.53
N TYR A 3 -17.41 -29.82 -24.47
CA TYR A 3 -16.98 -29.80 -23.06
C TYR A 3 -16.47 -31.18 -22.63
N ALA A 4 -15.28 -31.23 -22.02
CA ALA A 4 -14.74 -32.45 -21.39
C ALA A 4 -14.80 -32.33 -19.86
N ARG A 5 -15.47 -33.29 -19.21
CA ARG A 5 -15.50 -33.52 -17.75
C ARG A 5 -14.29 -34.37 -17.32
N PRO A 6 -13.86 -34.28 -16.03
CA PRO A 6 -12.76 -35.08 -15.48
C PRO A 6 -13.20 -36.51 -15.12
N PRO A 7 -12.26 -37.47 -14.99
CA PRO A 7 -12.59 -38.84 -14.59
C PRO A 7 -12.75 -38.99 -13.07
N THR A 8 -13.69 -39.84 -12.69
CA THR A 8 -13.90 -40.41 -11.35
C THR A 8 -13.77 -41.93 -11.41
N SER A 9 -13.25 -42.53 -10.33
CA SER A 9 -13.32 -43.93 -9.85
C SER A 9 -11.99 -44.22 -9.13
N GLY A 10 -11.88 -44.92 -8.00
CA GLY A 10 -12.75 -45.77 -7.18
C GLY A 10 -11.83 -46.57 -6.22
N PRO A 11 -12.35 -47.27 -5.19
CA PRO A 11 -11.60 -47.60 -3.97
C PRO A 11 -11.05 -49.04 -3.89
N GLY A 12 -10.13 -49.29 -2.94
CA GLY A 12 -9.59 -50.59 -2.51
C GLY A 12 -8.05 -50.54 -2.42
N GLU A 13 -7.33 -50.98 -1.39
CA GLU A 13 -7.53 -52.09 -0.46
C GLU A 13 -6.89 -51.81 0.91
N ALA A 14 -7.44 -52.46 1.94
CA ALA A 14 -6.87 -52.54 3.27
C ALA A 14 -5.73 -53.58 3.32
N VAL A 15 -4.63 -53.24 4.01
CA VAL A 15 -3.64 -54.22 4.48
C VAL A 15 -3.56 -54.14 5.99
N THR A 16 -3.81 -55.27 6.64
CA THR A 16 -3.72 -55.45 8.09
C THR A 16 -2.43 -56.15 8.50
N ALA A 17 -1.99 -55.75 9.70
CA ALA A 17 -1.19 -56.49 10.68
C ALA A 17 0.32 -56.71 10.45
N ARG A 18 1.12 -56.19 11.40
CA ARG A 18 1.66 -57.01 12.51
C ARG A 18 2.23 -56.16 13.64
N CYS A 19 1.90 -56.57 14.87
CA CYS A 19 2.51 -56.14 16.12
C CYS A 19 3.98 -56.57 16.19
N SER A 20 4.83 -55.71 16.76
CA SER A 20 5.94 -56.17 17.58
C SER A 20 6.26 -55.11 18.63
N SER A 21 6.15 -55.52 19.88
CA SER A 21 6.41 -54.73 21.08
C SER A 21 7.91 -54.58 21.30
N VAL A 22 8.39 -53.36 21.52
CA VAL A 22 9.64 -53.10 22.24
C VAL A 22 9.36 -52.03 23.28
N VAL A 23 9.31 -52.47 24.53
CA VAL A 23 9.27 -51.64 25.73
C VAL A 23 10.72 -51.30 26.08
N THR A 24 11.13 -50.02 26.10
CA THR A 24 12.08 -49.53 27.12
C THR A 24 12.10 -47.99 27.24
N ALA A 25 11.96 -47.53 28.49
CA ALA A 25 12.45 -46.29 29.11
C ALA A 25 11.93 -44.92 28.62
N LEU A 26 10.89 -44.42 29.32
CA LEU A 26 10.68 -42.98 29.49
C LEU A 26 11.72 -42.42 30.47
N ALA A 27 12.60 -41.53 29.99
CA ALA A 27 13.26 -40.55 30.84
C ALA A 27 12.45 -39.26 30.79
N ALA A 28 11.85 -38.88 31.92
CA ALA A 28 11.13 -37.61 32.05
C ALA A 28 12.15 -36.46 32.13
N VAL A 29 12.33 -35.74 31.02
CA VAL A 29 12.93 -34.41 31.03
C VAL A 29 11.80 -33.42 31.29
N ALA A 30 11.74 -32.87 32.50
CA ALA A 30 10.88 -31.74 32.81
C ALA A 30 11.37 -30.52 32.02
N ALA A 31 10.82 -30.31 30.82
CA ALA A 31 10.95 -29.04 30.13
C ALA A 31 10.14 -28.01 30.93
N LEU A 32 10.85 -27.03 31.50
CA LEU A 32 10.25 -25.81 32.00
C LEU A 32 9.62 -25.09 30.81
N SER A 33 8.34 -25.34 30.56
CA SER A 33 7.51 -24.51 29.70
C SER A 33 7.37 -23.14 30.37
N GLY A 34 8.34 -22.26 30.11
CA GLY A 34 8.14 -20.84 30.29
C GLY A 34 7.03 -20.42 29.34
N CYS A 35 5.83 -20.20 29.87
CA CYS A 35 4.83 -19.37 29.21
C CYS A 35 5.41 -17.96 29.10
N GLY A 36 6.18 -17.72 28.03
CA GLY A 36 6.44 -16.38 27.56
C GLY A 36 5.11 -15.85 27.06
N THR A 37 4.42 -15.08 27.88
CA THR A 37 3.42 -14.15 27.39
C THR A 37 4.15 -13.24 26.42
N SER A 38 3.87 -13.41 25.12
CA SER A 38 4.10 -12.36 24.14
C SER A 38 3.30 -11.16 24.65
N GLU A 39 3.99 -10.26 25.33
CA GLU A 39 3.45 -8.97 25.69
C GLU A 39 3.25 -8.25 24.37
N SER A 40 2.00 -8.17 23.90
CA SER A 40 1.64 -7.39 22.73
C SER A 40 2.14 -5.97 22.99
N ALA A 41 2.91 -5.41 22.05
CA ALA A 41 3.32 -4.02 22.12
C ALA A 41 2.08 -3.14 22.43
N PRO A 42 2.23 -2.10 23.27
CA PRO A 42 1.14 -1.17 23.52
C PRO A 42 0.63 -0.63 22.18
N PRO A 43 -0.69 -0.41 22.03
CA PRO A 43 -1.24 0.15 20.80
C PRO A 43 -0.54 1.49 20.50
N PRO A 44 -0.32 1.81 19.22
CA PRO A 44 0.36 3.05 18.86
C PRO A 44 -0.40 4.25 19.43
N GLU A 45 0.34 5.18 20.03
CA GLU A 45 -0.21 6.41 20.57
C GLU A 45 -0.56 7.37 19.42
N PRO A 46 -1.78 7.93 19.38
CA PRO A 46 -2.16 8.91 18.36
C PRO A 46 -1.19 10.09 18.30
N ARG A 47 -0.89 10.56 17.08
CA ARG A 47 0.02 11.67 16.83
C ARG A 47 -0.75 12.91 16.34
N ASP A 48 -0.51 14.05 16.96
CA ASP A 48 -1.01 15.35 16.49
C ASP A 48 -0.27 15.81 15.23
N ARG A 49 -0.87 16.74 14.47
CA ARG A 49 -0.24 17.36 13.29
C ARG A 49 1.11 18.00 13.67
N GLY A 50 2.15 17.71 12.90
CA GLY A 50 3.47 18.29 13.10
C GLY A 50 3.53 19.78 12.75
N THR A 51 4.45 20.53 13.37
CA THR A 51 4.71 21.93 13.00
C THR A 51 5.58 22.01 11.73
N VAL A 52 5.60 23.19 11.10
CA VAL A 52 6.48 23.45 9.95
C VAL A 52 7.95 23.26 10.32
N GLU A 53 8.35 23.62 11.54
CA GLU A 53 9.71 23.46 12.03
C GLU A 53 10.09 21.99 12.21
N GLU A 54 9.15 21.15 12.66
CA GLU A 54 9.35 19.70 12.78
C GLU A 54 9.54 19.07 11.39
N ALA A 55 8.74 19.50 10.40
CA ALA A 55 8.86 19.11 9.00
C ALA A 55 10.24 19.44 8.43
N GLN A 56 10.69 20.69 8.62
CA GLN A 56 11.97 21.19 8.15
C GLN A 56 13.14 20.47 8.83
N THR A 57 13.03 20.22 10.14
CA THR A 57 14.03 19.48 10.91
C THR A 57 14.15 18.04 10.41
N TRP A 58 13.02 17.37 10.19
CA TRP A 58 13.00 16.03 9.62
C TRP A 58 13.66 16.00 8.24
N TYR A 59 13.31 16.95 7.36
CA TYR A 59 13.85 17.01 5.99
C TYR A 59 15.36 17.26 5.99
N ALA A 60 15.84 18.21 6.80
CA ALA A 60 17.27 18.50 6.94
C ALA A 60 18.09 17.33 7.50
N ALA A 61 17.44 16.38 8.19
CA ALA A 61 18.09 15.17 8.69
C ALA A 61 18.20 14.06 7.62
N GLN A 62 17.54 14.19 6.46
CA GLN A 62 17.60 13.20 5.39
C GLN A 62 18.77 13.47 4.44
N PRO A 63 19.40 12.43 3.86
CA PRO A 63 20.15 12.61 2.62
C PRO A 63 19.21 13.11 1.51
N TRP A 64 19.79 13.70 0.45
CA TRP A 64 18.99 14.08 -0.71
C TRP A 64 18.26 12.84 -1.27
N LEU A 65 16.93 12.86 -1.23
CA LEU A 65 16.08 11.78 -1.72
C LEU A 65 16.01 11.84 -3.25
N VAL A 66 16.52 10.82 -3.92
CA VAL A 66 16.55 10.69 -5.37
C VAL A 66 15.98 9.33 -5.75
N GLY A 67 14.96 9.30 -6.61
CA GLY A 67 14.20 8.10 -6.86
C GLY A 67 13.19 8.22 -8.00
N ALA A 68 12.30 7.24 -8.07
CA ALA A 68 11.23 7.16 -9.06
C ALA A 68 9.94 6.61 -8.44
N ASN A 69 8.83 6.77 -9.17
CA ASN A 69 7.66 5.90 -8.97
C ASN A 69 8.04 4.49 -9.44
N PHE A 70 7.70 3.47 -8.65
CA PHE A 70 8.10 2.08 -8.93
C PHE A 70 6.89 1.16 -9.12
N VAL A 71 6.92 0.42 -10.22
CA VAL A 71 6.15 -0.78 -10.52
C VAL A 71 7.09 -1.71 -11.28
N PRO A 72 7.15 -3.02 -10.97
CA PRO A 72 8.07 -3.91 -11.67
C PRO A 72 7.67 -4.06 -13.14
N SER A 73 8.63 -4.38 -14.01
CA SER A 73 8.33 -4.58 -15.45
C SER A 73 7.36 -5.73 -15.76
N THR A 74 7.04 -6.56 -14.77
CA THR A 74 6.07 -7.66 -14.84
C THR A 74 4.66 -7.26 -14.42
N ALA A 75 4.41 -6.00 -14.07
CA ALA A 75 3.10 -5.52 -13.63
C ALA A 75 2.64 -4.28 -14.42
N VAL A 76 1.40 -4.31 -14.91
CA VAL A 76 0.77 -3.18 -15.61
C VAL A 76 0.20 -2.14 -14.66
N ASN A 77 -0.05 -2.52 -13.40
CA ASN A 77 -0.59 -1.66 -12.34
C ASN A 77 -0.29 -2.22 -10.95
N GLN A 78 -0.72 -1.50 -9.92
CA GLN A 78 -0.53 -1.86 -8.52
C GLN A 78 -1.32 -3.12 -8.08
N LEU A 79 -2.40 -3.51 -8.76
CA LEU A 79 -3.07 -4.79 -8.48
C LEU A 79 -2.19 -5.96 -8.92
N GLU A 80 -1.67 -5.92 -10.14
CA GLU A 80 -0.79 -6.98 -10.65
C GLU A 80 0.51 -7.07 -9.86
N MET A 81 1.06 -5.94 -9.41
CA MET A 81 2.24 -5.96 -8.55
C MET A 81 2.00 -6.69 -7.22
N TRP A 82 0.86 -6.47 -6.56
CA TRP A 82 0.69 -6.83 -5.14
C TRP A 82 -0.15 -8.07 -4.86
N GLN A 83 -0.93 -8.57 -5.83
CA GLN A 83 -1.71 -9.79 -5.63
C GLN A 83 -0.81 -11.02 -5.48
N GLU A 84 -1.25 -11.98 -4.67
CA GLU A 84 -0.46 -13.19 -4.38
C GLU A 84 -0.09 -13.97 -5.66
N ALA A 85 -1.02 -14.05 -6.61
CA ALA A 85 -0.84 -14.83 -7.83
C ALA A 85 0.24 -14.26 -8.77
N THR A 86 0.56 -12.97 -8.66
CA THR A 86 1.39 -12.22 -9.62
C THR A 86 2.60 -11.53 -8.96
N TYR A 87 2.72 -11.56 -7.64
CA TYR A 87 3.85 -10.97 -6.91
C TYR A 87 5.18 -11.63 -7.29
N ASP A 88 6.01 -10.90 -8.04
CA ASP A 88 7.32 -11.35 -8.54
C ASP A 88 8.48 -10.66 -7.80
N GLU A 89 8.87 -11.26 -6.67
CA GLU A 89 10.00 -10.76 -5.85
C GLU A 89 11.34 -10.78 -6.59
N GLU A 90 11.57 -11.74 -7.49
CA GLU A 90 12.84 -11.87 -8.21
C GLU A 90 13.03 -10.68 -9.16
N THR A 91 11.99 -10.30 -9.89
CA THR A 91 12.02 -9.11 -10.74
C THR A 91 12.14 -7.83 -9.93
N ILE A 92 11.40 -7.72 -8.80
CA ILE A 92 11.49 -6.57 -7.90
C ILE A 92 12.94 -6.40 -7.38
N ASP A 93 13.58 -7.47 -6.91
CA ASP A 93 14.97 -7.45 -6.42
C ASP A 93 15.96 -7.00 -7.49
N ARG A 94 15.83 -7.54 -8.71
CA ARG A 94 16.66 -7.17 -9.85
C ARG A 94 16.53 -5.68 -10.21
N GLU A 95 15.30 -5.17 -10.26
CA GLU A 95 15.05 -3.80 -10.70
C GLU A 95 15.40 -2.75 -9.62
N LEU A 96 15.20 -3.08 -8.34
CA LEU A 96 15.69 -2.26 -7.25
C LEU A 96 17.23 -2.25 -7.19
N ALA A 97 17.89 -3.35 -7.55
CA ALA A 97 19.34 -3.36 -7.70
C ALA A 97 19.80 -2.38 -8.81
N TRP A 98 19.16 -2.39 -9.99
CA TRP A 98 19.46 -1.44 -11.06
C TRP A 98 19.23 0.01 -10.65
N ALA A 99 18.16 0.28 -9.91
CA ALA A 99 17.89 1.61 -9.39
C ALA A 99 18.98 2.09 -8.42
N ALA A 100 19.43 1.22 -7.52
CA ALA A 100 20.53 1.53 -6.60
C ALA A 100 21.85 1.77 -7.36
N GLU A 101 22.14 0.99 -8.41
CA GLU A 101 23.34 1.16 -9.25
C GLU A 101 23.42 2.54 -9.92
N ILE A 102 22.28 3.13 -10.30
CA ILE A 102 22.22 4.49 -10.86
C ILE A 102 22.11 5.60 -9.79
N GLY A 103 22.16 5.23 -8.51
CA GLY A 103 22.23 6.16 -7.39
C GLY A 103 20.88 6.56 -6.78
N PHE A 104 19.79 5.86 -7.10
CA PHE A 104 18.52 6.06 -6.40
C PHE A 104 18.59 5.50 -4.98
N ASN A 105 17.98 6.22 -4.04
CA ASN A 105 17.93 5.87 -2.61
C ASN A 105 16.50 5.91 -2.05
N THR A 106 15.52 6.21 -2.90
CA THR A 106 14.10 6.19 -2.53
C THR A 106 13.25 5.67 -3.67
N MET A 107 12.09 5.06 -3.34
CA MET A 107 11.06 4.69 -4.30
C MET A 107 9.68 5.09 -3.79
N ARG A 108 8.87 5.66 -4.68
CA ARG A 108 7.44 5.91 -4.43
C ARG A 108 6.62 4.76 -4.99
N VAL A 109 5.93 4.03 -4.12
CA VAL A 109 5.34 2.72 -4.43
C VAL A 109 3.87 2.73 -4.07
N PHE A 110 3.02 2.37 -5.04
CA PHE A 110 1.57 2.47 -4.91
C PHE A 110 0.97 1.19 -4.36
N LEU A 111 0.11 1.34 -3.38
CA LEU A 111 -0.69 0.29 -2.78
C LEU A 111 -2.12 0.31 -3.35
N HIS A 112 -2.94 -0.68 -3.03
CA HIS A 112 -4.34 -0.71 -3.48
C HIS A 112 -5.26 -1.38 -2.47
N ASP A 113 -6.39 -0.73 -2.19
CA ASP A 113 -7.44 -1.19 -1.27
C ASP A 113 -8.04 -2.57 -1.63
N LEU A 114 -8.15 -2.93 -2.93
CA LEU A 114 -8.73 -4.22 -3.33
C LEU A 114 -7.81 -5.40 -3.00
N VAL A 115 -6.49 -5.21 -2.99
CA VAL A 115 -5.53 -6.25 -2.57
C VAL A 115 -5.65 -6.47 -1.06
N TRP A 116 -5.80 -5.39 -0.29
CA TRP A 116 -6.13 -5.46 1.13
C TRP A 116 -7.44 -6.21 1.37
N LYS A 117 -8.51 -5.83 0.67
CA LYS A 117 -9.83 -6.45 0.83
C LYS A 117 -9.82 -7.97 0.57
N ALA A 118 -8.97 -8.43 -0.34
CA ALA A 118 -8.85 -9.84 -0.69
C ALA A 118 -8.04 -10.65 0.34
N ASP A 119 -6.88 -10.14 0.76
CA ASP A 119 -5.92 -10.86 1.62
C ASP A 119 -5.08 -9.86 2.46
N PRO A 120 -5.63 -9.31 3.57
CA PRO A 120 -4.93 -8.32 4.38
C PRO A 120 -3.58 -8.82 4.90
N GLU A 121 -3.57 -10.03 5.48
CA GLU A 121 -2.39 -10.60 6.12
C GLU A 121 -1.29 -10.96 5.11
N GLY A 122 -1.65 -11.56 3.98
CA GLY A 122 -0.67 -11.80 2.94
C GLY A 122 -0.20 -10.52 2.25
N TYR A 123 -1.06 -9.51 2.15
CA TYR A 123 -0.65 -8.22 1.61
C TYR A 123 0.41 -7.55 2.50
N LEU A 124 0.18 -7.53 3.82
CA LEU A 124 1.19 -7.05 4.79
C LEU A 124 2.50 -7.83 4.70
N ARG A 125 2.44 -9.16 4.55
CA ARG A 125 3.67 -9.97 4.33
C ARG A 125 4.40 -9.60 3.04
N ARG A 126 3.68 -9.31 1.94
CA ARG A 126 4.29 -8.89 0.68
C ARG A 126 4.90 -7.50 0.77
N ILE A 127 4.26 -6.56 1.47
CA ILE A 127 4.83 -5.24 1.78
C ILE A 127 6.10 -5.40 2.61
N ASP A 128 6.08 -6.21 3.67
CA ASP A 128 7.26 -6.46 4.52
C ASP A 128 8.44 -7.05 3.73
N ARG A 129 8.16 -8.00 2.83
CA ARG A 129 9.14 -8.58 1.91
C ARG A 129 9.71 -7.53 0.95
N PHE A 130 8.85 -6.73 0.31
CA PHE A 130 9.28 -5.64 -0.56
C PHE A 130 10.18 -4.64 0.17
N LEU A 131 9.78 -4.19 1.36
CA LEU A 131 10.59 -3.29 2.20
C LEU A 131 11.94 -3.94 2.52
N GLY A 132 11.98 -5.24 2.83
CA GLY A 132 13.21 -5.98 3.07
C GLY A 132 14.11 -6.12 1.83
N VAL A 133 13.54 -6.16 0.63
CA VAL A 133 14.29 -6.14 -0.63
C VAL A 133 14.87 -4.75 -0.88
N ALA A 134 14.06 -3.70 -0.77
CA ALA A 134 14.50 -2.32 -0.96
C ALA A 134 15.63 -1.93 0.01
N ASP A 135 15.50 -2.31 1.28
CA ASP A 135 16.49 -2.02 2.32
C ASP A 135 17.87 -2.66 2.03
N ARG A 136 17.90 -3.89 1.48
CA ARG A 136 19.15 -4.53 1.04
C ARG A 136 19.89 -3.75 -0.04
N HIS A 137 19.16 -2.99 -0.85
CA HIS A 137 19.70 -2.10 -1.88
C HIS A 137 19.91 -0.66 -1.40
N GLY A 138 19.68 -0.39 -0.11
CA GLY A 138 19.80 0.96 0.47
C GLY A 138 18.70 1.93 0.03
N ILE A 139 17.56 1.41 -0.40
CA ILE A 139 16.41 2.17 -0.88
C ILE A 139 15.36 2.22 0.22
N ARG A 140 14.93 3.43 0.60
CA ARG A 140 13.77 3.63 1.47
C ARG A 140 12.50 3.87 0.66
N VAL A 141 11.35 3.60 1.25
CA VAL A 141 10.09 3.50 0.49
C VAL A 141 9.10 4.55 0.96
N MET A 142 8.55 5.31 0.02
CA MET A 142 7.33 6.09 0.21
C MET A 142 6.15 5.25 -0.25
N LEU A 143 5.21 4.97 0.65
CA LEU A 143 4.04 4.14 0.34
C LEU A 143 2.83 5.02 0.05
N VAL A 144 2.20 4.82 -1.11
CA VAL A 144 1.03 5.58 -1.58
C VAL A 144 -0.25 4.78 -1.38
N PHE A 145 -1.24 5.30 -0.66
CA PHE A 145 -2.45 4.54 -0.30
C PHE A 145 -3.55 4.59 -1.35
N PHE A 146 -3.89 5.80 -1.81
CA PHE A 146 -4.97 6.09 -2.74
C PHE A 146 -4.42 6.75 -4.00
N ASP A 147 -5.15 6.66 -5.11
CA ASP A 147 -4.77 7.15 -6.43
C ASP A 147 -5.98 7.63 -7.23
N GLY A 148 -5.92 8.89 -7.68
CA GLY A 148 -6.99 9.58 -8.40
C GLY A 148 -6.83 9.59 -9.92
N VAL A 149 -5.90 8.86 -10.52
CA VAL A 149 -5.67 8.90 -11.99
C VAL A 149 -5.85 7.56 -12.70
N TRP A 150 -6.06 7.64 -14.03
CA TRP A 150 -6.26 6.52 -14.98
C TRP A 150 -7.61 5.81 -14.82
N ASN A 151 -7.69 4.48 -14.93
CA ASN A 151 -8.99 3.82 -15.02
C ASN A 151 -9.78 3.89 -13.68
N PRO A 152 -10.97 4.53 -13.64
CA PRO A 152 -11.75 4.68 -12.41
C PRO A 152 -12.47 3.39 -11.95
N PHE A 153 -12.37 2.30 -12.72
CA PHE A 153 -13.06 1.04 -12.44
C PHE A 153 -12.06 -0.10 -12.17
N PRO A 154 -11.37 -0.08 -11.01
CA PRO A 154 -10.45 -1.16 -10.63
C PRO A 154 -11.20 -2.49 -10.43
N VAL A 155 -10.60 -3.58 -10.91
CA VAL A 155 -11.13 -4.94 -10.72
C VAL A 155 -9.98 -5.85 -10.28
N ALA A 156 -10.14 -6.49 -9.12
CA ALA A 156 -9.18 -7.47 -8.63
C ALA A 156 -9.16 -8.75 -9.50
N GLY A 157 -8.05 -9.47 -9.46
CA GLY A 157 -7.81 -10.67 -10.26
C GLY A 157 -6.79 -10.42 -11.38
N GLU A 158 -6.85 -11.26 -12.41
CA GLU A 158 -6.02 -11.11 -13.61
C GLU A 158 -6.23 -9.73 -14.24
N GLN A 159 -5.13 -9.02 -14.49
CA GLN A 159 -5.17 -7.68 -15.08
C GLN A 159 -5.11 -7.77 -16.61
N PRO A 160 -5.72 -6.82 -17.34
CA PRO A 160 -5.66 -6.84 -18.80
C PRO A 160 -4.22 -6.61 -19.30
N GLU A 161 -3.90 -7.20 -20.45
CA GLU A 161 -2.62 -6.95 -21.14
C GLU A 161 -2.43 -5.46 -21.46
N PRO A 162 -1.18 -4.95 -21.41
CA PRO A 162 -0.90 -3.56 -21.74
C PRO A 162 -1.25 -3.27 -23.20
N THR A 163 -1.82 -2.10 -23.46
CA THR A 163 -2.13 -1.67 -24.84
C THR A 163 -0.87 -1.12 -25.50
N PRO A 164 -0.42 -1.68 -26.64
CA PRO A 164 0.79 -1.21 -27.31
C PRO A 164 0.76 0.29 -27.63
N HIS A 165 1.87 0.98 -27.34
CA HIS A 165 2.06 2.41 -27.59
C HIS A 165 1.15 3.36 -26.79
N VAL A 166 0.49 2.88 -25.73
CA VAL A 166 -0.35 3.69 -24.85
C VAL A 166 0.26 3.73 -23.44
N HIS A 167 0.60 4.94 -22.99
CA HIS A 167 1.15 5.16 -21.65
C HIS A 167 0.09 4.86 -20.57
N ASN A 168 0.49 4.14 -19.50
CA ASN A 168 -0.34 3.75 -18.36
C ASN A 168 -1.70 3.14 -18.75
N SER A 169 -1.70 2.37 -19.83
CA SER A 169 -2.93 1.85 -20.46
C SER A 169 -3.85 1.03 -19.56
N GLN A 170 -3.32 0.44 -18.49
CA GLN A 170 -4.07 -0.41 -17.56
C GLN A 170 -3.93 0.04 -16.09
N TRP A 171 -3.39 1.23 -15.84
CA TRP A 171 -3.34 1.76 -14.48
C TRP A 171 -4.76 2.07 -13.99
N VAL A 172 -5.01 1.85 -12.70
CA VAL A 172 -6.34 1.96 -12.10
C VAL A 172 -6.31 2.87 -10.87
N GLN A 173 -7.46 3.43 -10.51
CA GLN A 173 -7.62 4.25 -9.31
C GLN A 173 -7.77 3.40 -8.04
N SER A 174 -7.47 4.00 -6.89
CA SER A 174 -7.75 3.42 -5.57
C SER A 174 -8.22 4.52 -4.62
N PRO A 175 -9.42 4.44 -4.02
CA PRO A 175 -10.49 3.55 -4.43
C PRO A 175 -10.99 3.90 -5.85
N GLY A 176 -11.75 2.99 -6.46
CA GLY A 176 -12.48 3.29 -7.69
C GLY A 176 -13.61 4.30 -7.51
N ALA A 177 -14.15 4.82 -8.62
CA ALA A 177 -15.21 5.83 -8.63
C ALA A 177 -16.44 5.44 -7.79
N GLU A 178 -16.84 4.16 -7.80
CA GLU A 178 -18.00 3.64 -7.05
C GLU A 178 -17.90 3.85 -5.53
N ILE A 179 -16.69 3.77 -4.97
CA ILE A 179 -16.44 4.02 -3.55
C ILE A 179 -16.11 5.49 -3.33
N LEU A 180 -15.38 6.12 -4.24
CA LEU A 180 -14.99 7.52 -4.11
C LEU A 180 -16.23 8.42 -4.05
N GLU A 181 -17.21 8.24 -4.95
CA GLU A 181 -18.40 9.10 -5.03
C GLU A 181 -19.36 8.95 -3.83
N ASP A 182 -19.36 7.79 -3.17
CA ASP A 182 -20.24 7.52 -2.03
C ASP A 182 -19.52 7.76 -0.69
N LEU A 183 -19.76 8.94 -0.10
CA LEU A 183 -19.17 9.34 1.18
C LEU A 183 -19.45 8.36 2.35
N ASN A 184 -20.53 7.57 2.26
CA ASN A 184 -20.86 6.58 3.31
C ASN A 184 -19.99 5.34 3.21
N ARG A 185 -19.34 5.12 2.08
CA ARG A 185 -18.49 3.95 1.82
C ARG A 185 -17.02 4.20 2.11
N HIS A 186 -16.63 5.46 2.34
CA HIS A 186 -15.24 5.78 2.68
C HIS A 186 -14.76 5.03 3.93
N ASP A 187 -15.65 4.79 4.90
CA ASP A 187 -15.28 4.07 6.13
C ASP A 187 -14.93 2.59 5.88
N GLU A 188 -15.26 2.03 4.70
CA GLU A 188 -14.76 0.71 4.26
C GLU A 188 -13.22 0.69 4.14
N LEU A 189 -12.59 1.84 3.94
CA LEU A 189 -11.15 1.99 3.73
C LEU A 189 -10.36 2.22 5.03
N GLU A 190 -11.03 2.43 6.17
CA GLU A 190 -10.36 2.70 7.45
C GLU A 190 -9.42 1.56 7.84
N ALA A 191 -9.90 0.32 7.76
CA ALA A 191 -9.13 -0.86 8.14
C ALA A 191 -7.88 -1.03 7.28
N TYR A 192 -7.94 -0.65 6.00
CA TYR A 192 -6.81 -0.69 5.08
C TYR A 192 -5.72 0.31 5.50
N VAL A 193 -6.10 1.58 5.70
CA VAL A 193 -5.14 2.63 6.10
C VAL A 193 -4.51 2.29 7.46
N LYS A 194 -5.34 1.96 8.46
CA LYS A 194 -4.86 1.66 9.81
C LYS A 194 -4.09 0.35 9.89
N GLY A 195 -4.48 -0.65 9.12
CA GLY A 195 -3.81 -1.94 9.09
C GLY A 195 -2.39 -1.86 8.55
N VAL A 196 -2.19 -1.14 7.43
CA VAL A 196 -0.85 -0.95 6.86
C VAL A 196 -0.01 -0.03 7.74
N ILE A 197 -0.50 1.17 8.10
CA ILE A 197 0.29 2.10 8.92
C ILE A 197 0.59 1.48 10.28
N GLY A 198 -0.41 0.91 10.95
CA GLY A 198 -0.22 0.26 12.25
C GLY A 198 0.77 -0.91 12.23
N ARG A 199 0.95 -1.59 11.09
CA ARG A 199 1.96 -2.67 10.95
C ARG A 199 3.40 -2.15 10.83
N PHE A 200 3.58 -0.93 10.32
CA PHE A 200 4.87 -0.39 9.91
C PHE A 200 5.15 1.02 10.47
N HIS A 201 4.40 1.45 11.49
CA HIS A 201 4.41 2.84 12.00
C HIS A 201 5.77 3.26 12.59
N ASP A 202 6.62 2.30 12.96
CA ASP A 202 7.96 2.49 13.50
C ASP A 202 9.07 1.92 12.57
N ASP A 203 8.70 1.46 11.37
CA ASP A 203 9.62 0.85 10.42
C ASP A 203 10.42 1.91 9.66
N SER A 204 11.74 1.95 9.90
CA SER A 204 12.64 2.91 9.27
C SER A 204 12.82 2.72 7.75
N ARG A 205 12.39 1.58 7.19
CA ARG A 205 12.41 1.32 5.74
C ARG A 205 11.35 2.13 5.02
N VAL A 206 10.27 2.52 5.71
CA VAL A 206 9.31 3.51 5.22
C VAL A 206 9.84 4.90 5.53
N VAL A 207 9.95 5.76 4.51
CA VAL A 207 10.44 7.14 4.67
C VAL A 207 9.30 8.16 4.80
N VAL A 208 8.20 7.94 4.08
CA VAL A 208 7.03 8.86 4.03
C VAL A 208 5.76 8.05 3.74
N TRP A 209 4.65 8.45 4.35
CA TRP A 209 3.31 7.98 4.02
C TRP A 209 2.63 8.95 3.07
N ASP A 210 2.30 8.54 1.85
CA ASP A 210 1.57 9.37 0.90
C ASP A 210 0.12 8.87 0.82
N LEU A 211 -0.82 9.64 1.37
CA LEU A 211 -2.17 9.15 1.56
C LEU A 211 -2.98 9.13 0.26
N PHE A 212 -2.71 10.03 -0.68
CA PHE A 212 -3.52 10.13 -1.90
C PHE A 212 -2.74 10.81 -3.01
N ASN A 213 -2.47 10.05 -4.08
CA ASN A 213 -1.96 10.57 -5.33
C ASN A 213 -3.07 11.28 -6.12
N GLU A 214 -2.84 12.55 -6.41
CA GLU A 214 -3.61 13.39 -7.33
C GLU A 214 -5.14 13.30 -7.13
N PRO A 215 -5.63 13.55 -5.91
CA PRO A 215 -7.00 13.23 -5.49
C PRO A 215 -8.10 13.85 -6.37
N ASP A 216 -7.90 15.10 -6.80
CA ASP A 216 -8.84 15.90 -7.56
C ASP A 216 -8.53 15.94 -9.07
N ASN A 217 -7.68 15.06 -9.57
CA ASN A 217 -7.29 15.05 -10.97
C ASN A 217 -8.49 14.77 -11.88
N GLN A 218 -8.70 15.64 -12.87
CA GLN A 218 -9.77 15.52 -13.86
C GLN A 218 -9.57 14.35 -14.83
N ASN A 219 -8.37 13.77 -14.86
CA ASN A 219 -8.05 12.52 -15.52
C ASN A 219 -8.52 12.50 -16.98
N PHE A 220 -8.00 13.45 -17.77
CA PHE A 220 -8.47 13.73 -19.13
C PHE A 220 -8.50 12.53 -20.08
N ALA A 221 -7.65 11.51 -19.86
CA ALA A 221 -7.65 10.28 -20.64
C ALA A 221 -8.92 9.43 -20.46
N TYR A 222 -9.64 9.62 -19.35
CA TYR A 222 -10.88 8.92 -18.99
C TYR A 222 -12.05 9.88 -18.82
N ALA A 223 -11.98 11.10 -19.37
CA ALA A 223 -12.98 12.15 -19.14
C ALA A 223 -14.44 11.76 -19.46
N GLU A 224 -14.66 10.79 -20.36
CA GLU A 224 -16.01 10.29 -20.70
C GLU A 224 -16.66 9.44 -19.61
N VAL A 225 -15.84 8.84 -18.73
CA VAL A 225 -16.30 7.87 -17.71
C VAL A 225 -15.84 8.24 -16.29
N GLU A 226 -15.02 9.26 -16.15
CA GLU A 226 -14.56 9.81 -14.88
C GLU A 226 -15.68 10.55 -14.14
N LEU A 227 -15.58 10.60 -12.81
CA LEU A 227 -16.44 11.45 -11.99
C LEU A 227 -16.30 12.92 -12.41
N SER A 228 -17.41 13.65 -12.48
CA SER A 228 -17.34 15.07 -12.81
C SER A 228 -16.51 15.82 -11.75
N PRO A 229 -15.80 16.90 -12.12
CA PRO A 229 -14.99 17.66 -11.16
C PRO A 229 -15.79 18.12 -9.91
N GLU A 230 -17.08 18.42 -10.08
CA GLU A 230 -17.99 18.83 -9.01
C GLU A 230 -18.32 17.71 -8.02
N VAL A 231 -18.15 16.45 -8.42
CA VAL A 231 -18.30 15.26 -7.56
C VAL A 231 -16.96 14.82 -7.00
N LYS A 232 -15.94 14.71 -7.87
CA LYS A 232 -14.64 14.13 -7.51
C LYS A 232 -13.90 14.95 -6.46
N ALA A 233 -13.79 16.27 -6.65
CA ALA A 233 -13.04 17.13 -5.74
C ALA A 233 -13.56 17.08 -4.29
N PRO A 234 -14.87 17.32 -4.00
CA PRO A 234 -15.36 17.24 -2.63
C PRO A 234 -15.34 15.82 -2.05
N ALA A 235 -15.53 14.80 -2.88
CA ALA A 235 -15.42 13.41 -2.45
C ALA A 235 -13.99 13.04 -2.04
N ALA A 236 -13.00 13.41 -2.84
CA ALA A 236 -11.60 13.14 -2.57
C ALA A 236 -11.10 13.94 -1.35
N GLU A 237 -11.56 15.18 -1.16
CA GLU A 237 -11.28 15.96 0.05
C GLU A 237 -11.84 15.27 1.30
N ALA A 238 -13.08 14.78 1.25
CA ALA A 238 -13.69 14.06 2.37
C ALA A 238 -12.93 12.79 2.72
N LEU A 239 -12.51 12.00 1.72
CA LEU A 239 -11.71 10.81 1.93
C LEU A 239 -10.33 11.15 2.50
N LEU A 240 -9.65 12.16 1.95
CA LEU A 240 -8.33 12.58 2.41
C LEU A 240 -8.36 13.03 3.87
N SER A 241 -9.37 13.80 4.26
CA SER A 241 -9.59 14.22 5.65
C SER A 241 -9.66 13.01 6.59
N LYS A 242 -10.42 11.97 6.22
CA LYS A 242 -10.53 10.73 7.01
C LYS A 242 -9.19 9.99 7.04
N ALA A 243 -8.50 9.90 5.90
CA ALA A 243 -7.22 9.21 5.79
C ALA A 243 -6.15 9.81 6.73
N PHE A 244 -6.07 11.14 6.83
CA PHE A 244 -5.16 11.80 7.77
C PHE A 244 -5.51 11.49 9.23
N GLU A 245 -6.80 11.51 9.59
CA GLU A 245 -7.25 11.15 10.94
C GLU A 245 -6.89 9.70 11.28
N TRP A 246 -7.14 8.76 10.36
CA TRP A 246 -6.79 7.35 10.52
C TRP A 246 -5.28 7.14 10.64
N ALA A 247 -4.48 7.74 9.75
CA ALA A 247 -3.03 7.62 9.76
C ALA A 247 -2.43 8.15 11.07
N ARG A 248 -2.86 9.35 11.50
CA ARG A 248 -2.43 9.95 12.77
C ARG A 248 -2.81 9.10 13.98
N SER A 249 -3.98 8.46 13.95
CA SER A 249 -4.40 7.57 15.04
C SER A 249 -3.48 6.36 15.24
N MET A 250 -2.67 6.00 14.24
CA MET A 250 -1.67 4.92 14.30
C MET A 250 -0.27 5.38 14.67
N GLY A 251 -0.08 6.66 15.04
CA GLY A 251 1.17 7.15 15.62
C GLY A 251 2.46 6.91 14.81
N PRO A 252 2.48 7.10 13.48
CA PRO A 252 3.70 6.88 12.71
C PRO A 252 4.81 7.86 13.09
N ILE A 253 6.04 7.35 13.13
CA ILE A 253 7.23 8.18 13.33
C ILE A 253 7.60 8.94 12.05
N GLN A 254 7.18 8.43 10.89
CA GLN A 254 7.40 9.02 9.58
C GLN A 254 6.38 10.14 9.29
N PRO A 255 6.73 11.11 8.42
CA PRO A 255 5.78 12.11 7.95
C PRO A 255 4.61 11.50 7.17
N ILE A 256 3.44 12.15 7.29
CA ILE A 256 2.24 11.85 6.51
C ILE A 256 2.04 12.98 5.48
N THR A 257 1.87 12.64 4.21
CA THR A 257 1.75 13.58 3.08
C THR A 257 0.61 13.21 2.13
N ALA A 258 0.37 14.04 1.12
CA ALA A 258 -0.52 13.74 -0.01
C ALA A 258 0.08 14.30 -1.31
N GLY A 259 0.00 13.55 -2.41
CA GLY A 259 0.49 13.92 -3.74
C GLY A 259 -0.47 14.84 -4.49
N VAL A 260 -0.52 16.11 -4.12
CA VAL A 260 -1.48 17.09 -4.63
C VAL A 260 -1.28 17.45 -6.13
N TRP A 261 -2.36 17.57 -6.90
CA TRP A 261 -2.33 17.76 -8.38
C TRP A 261 -2.42 19.21 -8.86
N SER A 262 -3.25 20.03 -8.20
CA SER A 262 -3.64 21.36 -8.69
C SER A 262 -3.32 22.48 -7.70
N GLY A 263 -3.11 23.71 -8.19
CA GLY A 263 -2.86 24.89 -7.35
C GLY A 263 -1.63 25.69 -7.78
N ASP A 264 -1.59 26.99 -7.45
CA ASP A 264 -0.37 27.79 -7.56
C ASP A 264 0.41 27.68 -6.25
N TRP A 265 1.51 26.91 -6.28
CA TRP A 265 2.37 26.64 -5.13
C TRP A 265 3.13 27.88 -4.64
N GLY A 266 3.09 28.99 -5.40
CA GLY A 266 3.64 30.28 -5.01
C GLY A 266 2.67 31.18 -4.23
N ASP A 267 1.36 30.86 -4.24
CA ASP A 267 0.33 31.65 -3.57
C ASP A 267 -0.60 30.75 -2.72
N PRO A 268 -0.36 30.65 -1.41
CA PRO A 268 -1.16 29.86 -0.47
C PRO A 268 -2.68 30.11 -0.49
N GLU A 269 -3.14 31.26 -0.99
CA GLU A 269 -4.58 31.59 -1.06
C GLU A 269 -5.30 30.99 -2.28
N THR A 270 -4.56 30.55 -3.30
CA THR A 270 -5.11 29.95 -4.52
C THR A 270 -5.16 28.42 -4.50
N ILE A 271 -4.61 27.86 -3.42
CA ILE A 271 -4.48 26.43 -3.25
C ILE A 271 -5.85 25.88 -2.81
N CYS A 272 -6.36 24.87 -3.52
CA CYS A 272 -7.64 24.20 -3.20
C CYS A 272 -7.68 23.74 -1.73
N SER A 273 -8.83 23.58 -1.10
CA SER A 273 -8.97 23.11 0.30
C SER A 273 -8.19 21.83 0.60
N ILE A 274 -8.08 20.94 -0.40
CA ILE A 274 -7.30 19.71 -0.34
C ILE A 274 -5.78 19.94 -0.32
N ASN A 275 -5.35 21.11 -0.80
CA ASN A 275 -3.95 21.50 -0.99
C ASN A 275 -3.53 22.63 -0.01
N ALA A 276 -4.49 23.34 0.61
CA ALA A 276 -4.26 24.59 1.33
C ALA A 276 -3.58 24.39 2.70
N PRO A 277 -2.58 25.22 3.06
CA PRO A 277 -1.92 25.20 4.39
C PRO A 277 -2.87 25.36 5.58
N SER A 278 -3.98 26.06 5.33
CA SER A 278 -5.03 26.36 6.29
C SER A 278 -6.00 25.21 6.52
N CYS A 279 -6.00 24.15 5.71
CA CYS A 279 -6.84 22.98 5.94
C CYS A 279 -6.31 22.21 7.16
N PRO A 280 -7.00 22.23 8.31
CA PRO A 280 -6.50 21.58 9.52
C PRO A 280 -6.47 20.05 9.36
N LYS A 281 -7.26 19.53 8.41
CA LYS A 281 -7.54 18.10 8.23
C LYS A 281 -6.70 17.43 7.15
N CYS A 282 -6.31 18.16 6.10
CA CYS A 282 -5.69 17.59 4.90
C CYS A 282 -4.21 17.98 4.70
N PHE A 283 -3.62 18.74 5.61
CA PHE A 283 -2.25 19.22 5.41
C PHE A 283 -1.19 18.20 5.83
N ALA A 284 -0.21 18.03 4.93
CA ALA A 284 0.94 17.17 5.08
C ALA A 284 1.89 17.63 6.20
N ASP A 285 2.50 16.66 6.89
CA ASP A 285 3.58 16.91 7.84
C ASP A 285 4.87 17.34 7.13
N VAL A 286 5.00 17.10 5.81
CA VAL A 286 6.12 17.57 4.97
C VAL A 286 5.59 17.96 3.58
N GLN A 287 5.90 19.16 3.11
CA GLN A 287 5.77 19.51 1.69
C GLN A 287 7.04 19.08 0.95
N LEU A 288 6.92 18.08 0.08
CA LEU A 288 7.98 17.71 -0.85
C LEU A 288 7.80 18.55 -2.12
N SER A 289 8.63 19.58 -2.28
CA SER A 289 8.70 20.44 -3.46
C SER A 289 9.44 19.78 -4.62
#